data_AF-A0A1L6MWS4-F1
#
_entry.id   AF-A0A1L6MWS4-F1
#
_cell.length_a   1.000
_cell.length_b   1.000
_cell.length_c   1.000
_cell.angle_alpha   90.00
_cell.angle_beta   90.00
_cell.angle_gamma   90.00
#
_symmetry.space_group_name_H-M   'P 1'
#
loop_
_entity.id
_entity.type
_entity.pdbx_description
1 polymer ?
#
loop_
_entity_poly.entity_id
_entity_poly.type
_entity_poly.pdbx_seq_one_letter_code
_entity_poly.pdbx_strand_id
1 'polypeptide(L)'
;MGLVARPIPCKIYLLMRSKKNESKENRFWNKIVPSEEFSPLRKKYPGSLYDLFLKEKVEVVEGDVTQPLCRVETSLIDSWKGLKCDCEHFRISRF
;
A
#
# COMPACT_ATOMS: atom_id res chain seq x y z
N MET A 1 -6.89 -26.68 17.45
CA MET A 1 -7.43 -25.94 16.29
C MET A 1 -7.59 -24.47 16.70
N GLY A 2 -6.48 -23.74 16.81
CA GLY A 2 -6.50 -22.34 17.28
C GLY A 2 -6.48 -21.40 16.08
N LEU A 3 -7.57 -20.69 15.83
CA LEU A 3 -7.57 -19.57 14.90
C LEU A 3 -6.67 -18.48 15.48
N VAL A 4 -5.47 -18.33 14.94
CA VAL A 4 -4.63 -17.16 15.20
C VAL A 4 -5.37 -15.99 14.55
N ALA A 5 -5.99 -15.14 15.38
CA ALA A 5 -6.46 -13.84 14.94
C ALA A 5 -5.25 -13.09 14.35
N ARG A 6 -5.21 -12.94 13.03
CA ARG A 6 -4.16 -12.16 12.38
C ARG A 6 -4.34 -10.72 12.87
N PRO A 7 -3.34 -10.11 13.53
CA PRO A 7 -3.42 -8.69 13.88
C PRO A 7 -3.71 -7.91 12.60
N ILE A 8 -4.53 -6.87 12.76
CA ILE A 8 -5.12 -6.04 11.70
C ILE A 8 -4.05 -5.80 10.63
N PRO A 9 -4.28 -6.13 9.35
CA PRO A 9 -3.24 -6.00 8.35
C PRO A 9 -2.82 -4.54 8.29
N CYS A 10 -1.55 -4.28 8.63
CA CYS A 10 -0.93 -2.99 8.35
C CYS A 10 -1.18 -2.61 6.90
N LYS A 11 -2.05 -1.61 6.71
CA LYS A 11 -2.31 -1.03 5.40
C LYS A 11 -1.22 0.00 5.10
N ILE A 12 -0.68 -0.09 3.90
CA ILE A 12 0.26 0.85 3.33
C ILE A 12 -0.56 1.85 2.50
N TYR A 13 -0.62 3.09 2.96
CA TYR A 13 -1.23 4.18 2.21
C TYR A 13 -0.17 4.79 1.30
N LEU A 14 -0.27 4.54 0.00
CA LEU A 14 0.68 5.03 -0.98
C LEU A 14 0.16 6.33 -1.60
N LEU A 15 0.81 7.44 -1.25
CA LEU A 15 0.49 8.75 -1.83
C LEU A 15 1.02 8.85 -3.27
N MET A 16 0.13 9.10 -4.22
CA MET A 16 0.48 9.27 -5.63
C MET A 16 -0.11 10.54 -6.20
N ARG A 17 0.73 11.28 -6.93
CA ARG A 17 0.29 12.44 -7.71
C ARG A 17 -0.31 11.98 -9.04
N SER A 18 -1.58 12.29 -9.24
CA SER A 18 -2.28 12.09 -10.51
C SER A 18 -1.65 12.96 -11.60
N LYS A 19 -1.51 12.42 -12.81
CA LYS A 19 -1.21 13.20 -14.01
C LYS A 19 -2.50 13.39 -14.81
N LYS A 20 -2.62 14.50 -15.56
CA LYS A 20 -3.83 14.88 -16.32
C LYS A 20 -4.44 13.76 -17.20
N ASN A 21 -3.65 12.77 -17.63
CA ASN A 21 -4.09 11.68 -18.51
C ASN A 21 -3.97 10.27 -17.91
N GLU A 22 -3.71 10.11 -16.61
CA GLU A 22 -3.52 8.78 -16.01
C GLU A 22 -4.05 8.74 -14.57
N SER A 23 -5.01 7.85 -14.29
CA SER A 23 -5.50 7.60 -12.92
C SER A 23 -4.37 7.02 -12.06
N LYS A 24 -4.41 7.33 -10.76
CA LYS A 24 -3.45 6.83 -9.77
C LYS A 24 -3.41 5.29 -9.73
N GLU A 25 -4.55 4.63 -9.82
CA GLU A 25 -4.68 3.18 -9.86
C GLU A 25 -4.06 2.62 -11.13
N ASN A 26 -4.37 3.23 -12.28
CA ASN A 26 -3.81 2.79 -13.55
C ASN A 26 -2.28 2.91 -13.58
N ARG A 27 -1.73 3.99 -13.00
CA ARG A 27 -0.29 4.17 -12.84
C ARG A 27 0.31 3.13 -11.89
N PHE A 28 -0.37 2.84 -10.78
CA PHE A 28 0.09 1.85 -9.81
C PHE A 28 0.18 0.46 -10.46
N TRP A 29 -0.92 -0.02 -11.05
CA TRP A 29 -1.00 -1.37 -11.64
C TRP A 29 -0.13 -1.55 -12.88
N ASN A 30 0.02 -0.53 -13.73
CA ASN A 30 0.76 -0.68 -14.99
C ASN A 30 2.25 -0.31 -14.89
N LYS A 31 2.66 0.50 -13.91
CA LYS A 31 4.06 0.98 -13.83
C LYS A 31 4.77 0.56 -12.55
N ILE A 32 4.08 0.57 -11.41
CA ILE A 32 4.72 0.28 -10.11
C ILE A 32 4.73 -1.23 -9.85
N VAL A 33 3.56 -1.86 -9.97
CA VAL A 33 3.37 -3.30 -9.72
C VAL A 33 4.27 -4.23 -10.57
N PRO A 34 4.53 -3.97 -11.87
CA PRO A 34 5.43 -4.80 -12.67
C PRO A 34 6.91 -4.47 -12.49
N SER A 35 7.25 -3.42 -11.73
CA SER A 35 8.63 -2.93 -11.60
C SER A 35 9.55 -3.96 -10.94
N GLU A 36 10.85 -3.89 -11.21
CA GLU A 36 11.82 -4.90 -10.81
C GLU A 36 11.96 -5.00 -9.27
N GLU A 37 11.73 -3.91 -8.56
CA GLU A 37 11.81 -3.83 -7.10
C GLU A 37 10.78 -4.74 -6.42
N PHE A 38 9.67 -5.06 -7.11
CA PHE A 38 8.66 -5.98 -6.62
C PHE A 38 8.92 -7.45 -6.99
N SER A 39 10.01 -7.75 -7.71
CA SER A 39 10.40 -9.11 -8.10
C SER A 39 10.47 -10.09 -6.90
N PRO A 40 11.05 -9.72 -5.73
CA PRO A 40 11.03 -10.60 -4.56
C PRO A 40 9.61 -10.90 -4.04
N LEU A 41 8.72 -9.90 -4.09
CA LEU A 41 7.34 -10.04 -3.65
C LEU A 41 6.53 -10.92 -4.61
N ARG A 42 6.76 -10.78 -5.92
CA ARG A 42 6.17 -11.66 -6.96
C ARG A 42 6.65 -13.10 -6.84
N LYS A 43 7.92 -13.33 -6.50
CA LYS A 43 8.45 -14.68 -6.23
C LYS A 43 7.78 -15.30 -4.99
N LYS A 44 7.53 -14.49 -3.95
CA LYS A 44 6.89 -14.94 -2.72
C LYS A 44 5.39 -15.23 -2.89
N TYR A 45 4.71 -14.47 -3.74
CA TYR A 45 3.28 -14.61 -4.03
C TYR A 45 3.07 -14.76 -5.55
N PRO A 46 3.30 -15.94 -6.14
CA PRO A 46 3.21 -16.10 -7.59
C PRO A 46 1.77 -16.01 -8.11
N GLY A 47 1.61 -15.52 -9.35
CA GLY A 47 0.31 -15.42 -10.03
C GLY A 47 -0.65 -14.45 -9.35
N SER A 48 -1.94 -14.80 -9.32
CA SER A 48 -3.01 -13.93 -8.79
C SER A 48 -2.91 -13.65 -7.29
N LEU A 49 -2.07 -14.40 -6.55
CA LEU A 49 -1.80 -14.15 -5.13
C LEU A 49 -1.07 -12.82 -4.92
N TYR A 50 -0.25 -12.39 -5.89
CA TYR A 50 0.43 -11.11 -5.85
C TYR A 50 -0.56 -9.94 -5.86
N ASP A 51 -1.50 -9.97 -6.82
CA ASP A 51 -2.50 -8.91 -6.97
C ASP A 51 -3.43 -8.83 -5.78
N LEU A 52 -3.82 -9.99 -5.22
CA LEU A 52 -4.64 -10.06 -4.01
C LEU A 52 -3.89 -9.52 -2.79
N PHE A 53 -2.61 -9.87 -2.64
CA PHE A 53 -1.78 -9.33 -1.55
C PHE A 53 -1.67 -7.81 -1.63
N LEU A 54 -1.43 -7.26 -2.83
CA LEU A 54 -1.35 -5.81 -3.01
C LEU A 54 -2.70 -5.13 -2.75
N LYS A 55 -3.82 -5.70 -3.19
CA LYS A 55 -5.16 -5.16 -2.91
C LYS A 55 -5.51 -5.18 -1.42
N GLU A 56 -5.04 -6.20 -0.70
CA GLU A 56 -5.26 -6.31 0.74
C GLU A 56 -4.38 -5.32 1.53
N LYS A 57 -3.14 -5.11 1.09
CA LYS A 57 -2.14 -4.34 1.84
C LYS A 57 -1.97 -2.90 1.41
N VAL A 58 -2.22 -2.54 0.16
CA VAL A 58 -1.88 -1.23 -0.41
C VAL A 58 -3.13 -0.49 -0.82
N GLU A 59 -3.26 0.74 -0.33
CA GLU A 59 -4.33 1.65 -0.69
C GLU A 59 -3.71 2.91 -1.31
N VAL A 60 -4.05 3.19 -2.58
CA VAL A 60 -3.46 4.31 -3.32
C VAL A 60 -4.27 5.58 -3.05
N VAL A 61 -3.62 6.56 -2.43
CA VAL A 61 -4.22 7.84 -2.07
C VAL A 61 -3.75 8.91 -3.03
N GLU A 62 -4.67 9.77 -3.45
CA GLU A 62 -4.30 10.91 -4.27
C GLU A 62 -3.68 12.00 -3.40
N GLY A 63 -2.54 12.52 -3.82
CA GLY A 63 -1.91 13.62 -3.11
C GLY A 63 -0.76 14.26 -3.86
N ASP A 64 -0.40 15.45 -3.38
CA ASP A 64 0.70 16.26 -3.86
C ASP A 64 1.51 16.75 -2.67
N VAL A 65 2.72 16.22 -2.51
CA VAL A 65 3.63 16.55 -1.39
C VAL A 65 4.03 18.03 -1.34
N THR A 66 3.85 18.77 -2.43
CA THR A 66 4.15 20.21 -2.48
C THR A 66 3.04 21.08 -1.89
N GLN A 67 1.90 20.49 -1.55
CA GLN A 67 0.73 21.19 -1.00
C GLN A 67 0.59 20.91 0.51
N PRO A 68 -0.06 21.81 1.28
CA PRO A 68 -0.42 21.55 2.66
C PRO A 68 -1.19 20.23 2.82
N LEU A 69 -0.86 19.46 3.86
CA LEU A 69 -1.44 18.12 4.12
C LEU A 69 -1.36 17.17 2.92
N CYS A 70 -0.34 17.36 2.07
CA CYS A 70 -0.17 16.62 0.82
C CYS A 70 -1.39 16.66 -0.11
N ARG A 71 -2.27 17.67 0.00
CA ARG A 71 -3.57 17.73 -0.70
C ARG A 71 -4.45 16.49 -0.48
N VAL A 72 -4.25 15.78 0.62
CA VAL A 72 -5.09 14.64 1.00
C VAL A 72 -6.38 15.16 1.62
N GLU A 73 -7.49 14.47 1.37
CA GLU A 73 -8.76 14.77 2.01
C GLU A 73 -8.63 14.66 3.54
N THR A 74 -9.12 15.67 4.26
CA THR A 74 -9.02 15.71 5.73
C THR A 74 -9.75 14.55 6.40
N SER A 75 -10.88 14.09 5.84
CA SER A 75 -11.64 12.95 6.36
C SER A 75 -10.82 11.65 6.35
N LEU A 76 -9.98 11.45 5.32
CA LEU A 76 -9.05 10.31 5.26
C LEU A 76 -7.99 10.43 6.35
N ILE A 77 -7.44 11.62 6.55
CA ILE A 77 -6.43 11.87 7.59
C ILE A 77 -7.01 11.57 8.98
N ASP A 78 -8.25 12.00 9.25
CA ASP A 78 -8.95 11.70 10.50
C ASP A 78 -9.17 10.20 10.69
N SER A 79 -9.47 9.45 9.62
CA SER A 79 -9.59 7.99 9.68
C SER A 79 -8.26 7.29 10.03
N TRP A 80 -7.13 7.92 9.69
CA TRP A 80 -5.80 7.39 10.00
C TRP A 80 -5.32 7.73 11.40
N LYS A 81 -5.89 8.76 12.03
CA LYS A 81 -5.54 9.14 13.40
C LYS A 81 -5.91 8.00 14.35
N GLY A 82 -4.90 7.33 14.90
CA GLY A 82 -5.07 6.22 15.84
C GLY A 82 -4.93 4.83 15.23
N LEU A 83 -4.72 4.71 13.91
CA LEU A 83 -4.30 3.44 13.32
C LEU A 83 -2.93 3.05 13.88
N LYS A 84 -2.90 1.96 14.64
CA LYS A 84 -1.67 1.33 15.10
C LYS A 84 -1.40 0.12 14.23
N CYS A 85 -0.17 0.09 13.75
CA CYS A 85 0.37 -1.04 13.02
C CYS A 85 1.03 -1.98 14.02
N ASP A 86 0.41 -3.13 14.31
CA ASP A 86 1.05 -4.20 15.09
C ASP A 86 2.04 -4.93 14.20
N CYS A 87 3.20 -4.31 13.97
CA CYS A 87 4.21 -4.73 13.01
C CYS A 87 5.22 -5.76 13.55
N GLU A 88 4.90 -6.49 14.63
CA GLU A 88 5.77 -7.52 15.23
C GLU A 88 6.25 -8.60 14.24
N HIS A 89 5.59 -8.77 13.10
CA HIS A 89 5.93 -9.77 12.09
C HIS A 89 6.60 -9.24 10.81
N PHE A 90 6.70 -7.91 10.61
CA PHE A 90 7.43 -7.34 9.47
C PHE A 90 8.90 -7.09 9.87
N ARG A 91 9.57 -8.14 10.37
CA ARG A 91 11.04 -8.17 10.43
C ARG A 91 11.53 -8.14 8.99
N ILE A 92 11.83 -6.95 8.48
CA ILE A 92 12.71 -6.77 7.33
C ILE A 92 14.05 -7.37 7.79
N SER A 93 14.25 -8.64 7.47
CA SER A 93 15.54 -9.30 7.61
C SER A 93 16.56 -8.41 6.91
N ARG A 94 17.55 -7.98 7.69
CA ARG A 94 18.68 -7.12 7.34
C ARG A 94 19.04 -7.22 5.85
N PHE A 95 19.18 -6.04 5.24
CA PHE A 95 19.89 -5.83 3.97
C PHE A 95 21.25 -6.54 3.97
#